data_AF-A0A9D5G8T2-F1
#
_entry.id   AF-A0A9D5G8T2-F1
#
_cell.length_a   1.000
_cell.length_b   1.000
_cell.length_c   1.000
_cell.angle_alpha   90.00
_cell.angle_beta   90.00
_cell.angle_gamma   90.00
#
_symmetry.space_group_name_H-M   'P 1'
#
loop_
_entity.id
_entity.type
_entity.pdbx_description
1 polymer ?
#
loop_
_entity_poly.entity_id
_entity_poly.type
_entity_poly.pdbx_seq_one_letter_code
_entity_poly.pdbx_strand_id
1 'polypeptide(L)'
;MSDEHILTTRQGHPVRDNQSTRTVGERGPATLENYQFIEKITHFDRERIPERVVHARGAAAKGYFEPYGTIGEEPATKYTRAKVLTETGKKTPVFVRFSTVIHSKDSPETLRDPRGFAVKFYTEDGNWDIVGNNLKVFFIRDAIKFPDFIHAFKPDPVTNQQTPNRQFDFISLHPESIHMITFLFGPRGIPANYREQEGAGVNTYKLVNYAGEAVLCKFHW
;
A
#
# COMPACT_ATOMS: atom_id res chain seq x y z
N MET A 1 -30.06 -23.17 -16.52
CA MET A 1 -29.33 -23.11 -17.79
C MET A 1 -28.45 -21.89 -17.70
N SER A 2 -27.16 -22.07 -17.41
CA SER A 2 -26.21 -20.96 -17.39
C SER A 2 -26.09 -20.40 -18.79
N ASP A 3 -26.29 -19.10 -18.97
CA ASP A 3 -25.88 -18.40 -20.20
C ASP A 3 -24.43 -18.80 -20.50
N GLU A 4 -24.19 -19.41 -21.66
CA GLU A 4 -22.83 -19.66 -22.13
C GLU A 4 -22.14 -18.30 -22.29
N HIS A 5 -21.17 -18.02 -21.43
CA HIS A 5 -20.36 -16.82 -21.55
C HIS A 5 -19.45 -16.94 -22.79
N ILE A 6 -19.89 -16.33 -23.89
CA ILE A 6 -19.09 -16.24 -25.12
C ILE A 6 -17.85 -15.38 -24.86
N LEU A 7 -16.66 -15.92 -25.14
CA LEU A 7 -15.42 -15.15 -25.11
C LEU A 7 -15.47 -14.06 -26.19
N THR A 8 -15.17 -12.82 -25.83
CA THR A 8 -15.17 -11.66 -26.75
C THR A 8 -13.86 -10.89 -26.68
N THR A 9 -13.57 -10.15 -27.75
CA THR A 9 -12.59 -9.05 -27.74
C THR A 9 -13.11 -7.87 -26.93
N ARG A 10 -12.25 -6.90 -26.61
CA ARG A 10 -12.67 -5.64 -25.94
C ARG A 10 -13.60 -4.78 -26.80
N GLN A 11 -13.58 -4.95 -28.12
CA GLN A 11 -14.56 -4.32 -29.02
C GLN A 11 -15.93 -5.04 -29.05
N GLY A 12 -16.07 -6.17 -28.33
CA GLY A 12 -17.31 -6.96 -28.29
C GLY A 12 -17.44 -8.00 -29.41
N HIS A 13 -16.45 -8.16 -30.28
CA HIS A 13 -16.47 -9.22 -31.30
C HIS A 13 -16.32 -10.61 -30.66
N PRO A 14 -17.23 -11.58 -30.92
CA PRO A 14 -17.07 -12.95 -30.47
C PRO A 14 -15.78 -13.59 -30.97
N VAL A 15 -15.02 -14.21 -30.07
CA VAL A 15 -13.80 -14.95 -30.38
C VAL A 15 -14.16 -16.40 -30.67
N ARG A 16 -14.07 -16.79 -31.94
CA ARG A 16 -14.42 -18.14 -32.40
C ARG A 16 -13.27 -19.15 -32.30
N ASP A 17 -12.03 -18.66 -32.41
CA ASP A 17 -10.81 -19.44 -32.21
C ASP A 17 -9.85 -18.60 -31.36
N ASN A 18 -9.43 -19.16 -30.22
CA ASN A 18 -8.45 -18.56 -29.30
C ASN A 18 -7.21 -19.45 -29.13
N GLN A 19 -7.07 -20.45 -30.01
CA GLN A 19 -5.98 -21.43 -30.01
C GLN A 19 -5.00 -21.15 -31.17
N SER A 20 -5.52 -20.65 -32.30
CA SER A 20 -4.74 -20.45 -33.53
C SER A 20 -4.75 -18.99 -34.01
N THR A 21 -3.69 -18.59 -34.72
CA THR A 21 -3.63 -17.31 -35.44
C THR A 21 -3.99 -17.54 -36.91
N ARG A 22 -4.41 -16.48 -37.62
CA ARG A 22 -4.72 -16.56 -39.05
C ARG A 22 -3.43 -16.56 -39.88
N THR A 23 -3.24 -17.60 -40.68
CA THR A 23 -2.02 -17.83 -41.48
C THR A 23 -2.34 -18.11 -42.95
N VAL A 24 -1.35 -18.02 -43.82
CA VAL A 24 -1.45 -18.48 -45.23
C VAL A 24 -1.25 -19.99 -45.30
N GLY A 25 -2.31 -20.76 -45.04
CA GLY A 25 -2.26 -22.23 -44.91
C GLY A 25 -1.85 -22.68 -43.51
N GLU A 26 -2.10 -23.95 -43.17
CA GLU A 26 -1.95 -24.49 -41.80
C GLU A 26 -0.54 -24.34 -41.19
N ARG A 27 0.50 -24.22 -42.03
CA ARG A 27 1.90 -24.07 -41.61
C ARG A 27 2.59 -22.86 -42.23
N GLY A 28 1.83 -21.95 -42.82
CA GLY A 28 2.36 -20.73 -43.42
C GLY A 28 2.56 -19.60 -42.42
N PRO A 29 3.10 -18.45 -42.87
CA PRO A 29 3.27 -17.29 -42.02
C PRO A 29 1.93 -16.66 -41.63
N ALA A 30 1.90 -15.96 -40.50
CA ALA A 30 0.77 -15.14 -40.06
C ALA A 30 0.62 -13.88 -40.94
N THR A 31 -0.62 -13.42 -41.14
CA THR A 31 -0.90 -12.15 -41.83
C THR A 31 -1.21 -11.03 -40.83
N LEU A 32 -1.32 -9.77 -41.28
CA LEU A 32 -1.80 -8.68 -40.43
C LEU A 32 -3.32 -8.68 -40.24
N GLU A 33 -4.07 -9.56 -40.92
CA GLU A 33 -5.51 -9.73 -40.75
C GLU A 33 -5.84 -10.54 -39.47
N ASN A 34 -5.17 -10.19 -38.37
CA ASN A 34 -5.13 -10.89 -37.10
C ASN A 34 -5.56 -9.95 -35.97
N TYR A 35 -6.67 -9.21 -36.16
CA TYR A 35 -7.12 -8.19 -35.19
C TYR A 35 -7.24 -8.74 -33.76
N GLN A 36 -7.84 -9.92 -33.59
CA GLN A 36 -8.00 -10.58 -32.30
C GLN A 36 -6.65 -10.83 -31.60
N PHE A 37 -5.64 -11.28 -32.35
CA PHE A 37 -4.29 -11.48 -31.84
C PHE A 37 -3.62 -10.14 -31.50
N ILE A 38 -3.70 -9.16 -32.40
CA ILE A 38 -3.09 -7.83 -32.23
C ILE A 38 -3.67 -7.15 -30.98
N GLU A 39 -4.99 -7.12 -30.82
CA GLU A 39 -5.64 -6.54 -29.65
C GLU A 39 -5.20 -7.22 -28.35
N LYS A 40 -5.22 -8.56 -28.33
CA LYS A 40 -4.86 -9.38 -27.16
C LYS A 40 -3.42 -9.14 -26.72
N ILE A 41 -2.47 -9.21 -27.65
CA ILE A 41 -1.04 -9.01 -27.37
C ILE A 41 -0.74 -7.55 -27.02
N THR A 42 -1.34 -6.59 -27.72
CA THR A 42 -1.12 -5.16 -27.44
C THR A 42 -1.50 -4.79 -26.00
N HIS A 43 -2.60 -5.35 -25.48
CA HIS A 43 -2.96 -5.17 -24.08
C HIS A 43 -2.01 -5.93 -23.14
N PHE A 44 -1.71 -7.20 -23.44
CA PHE A 44 -0.82 -8.05 -22.64
C PHE A 44 0.56 -7.40 -22.42
N ASP A 45 1.16 -6.88 -23.49
CA ASP A 45 2.48 -6.22 -23.46
C ASP A 45 2.51 -4.97 -22.57
N ARG A 46 1.34 -4.46 -22.16
CA ARG A 46 1.17 -3.24 -21.35
C ARG A 46 0.52 -3.50 -19.99
N GLU A 47 0.43 -4.76 -19.56
CA GLU A 47 -0.16 -5.10 -18.25
C GLU A 47 0.63 -4.55 -17.06
N ARG A 48 1.96 -4.36 -17.21
CA ARG A 48 2.82 -3.92 -16.12
C ARG A 48 2.84 -2.40 -16.05
N ILE A 49 2.29 -1.85 -14.98
CA ILE A 49 2.51 -0.46 -14.56
C ILE A 49 3.72 -0.38 -13.61
N PRO A 50 4.35 0.79 -13.45
CA PRO A 50 5.40 0.98 -12.45
C PRO A 50 4.90 0.58 -11.05
N GLU A 51 5.73 -0.18 -10.33
CA GLU A 51 5.45 -0.44 -8.92
C GLU A 51 5.63 0.83 -8.07
N ARG A 52 5.17 0.78 -6.82
CA ARG A 52 5.43 1.88 -5.88
C ARG A 52 6.92 1.95 -5.60
N VAL A 53 7.50 3.15 -5.60
CA VAL A 53 8.93 3.37 -5.28
C VAL A 53 9.32 2.79 -3.91
N VAL A 54 8.38 2.82 -2.96
CA VAL A 54 8.46 2.19 -1.64
C VAL A 54 7.16 1.45 -1.39
N HIS A 55 7.18 0.43 -0.53
CA HIS A 55 6.00 -0.37 -0.22
C HIS A 55 5.40 -1.11 -1.44
N ALA A 56 6.26 -1.62 -2.33
CA ALA A 56 5.85 -2.31 -3.55
C ALA A 56 5.10 -3.63 -3.25
N ARG A 57 5.72 -4.53 -2.46
CA ARG A 57 5.10 -5.79 -2.01
C ARG A 57 4.04 -5.50 -0.94
N GLY A 58 2.84 -6.05 -1.11
CA GLY A 58 1.79 -5.89 -0.10
C GLY A 58 0.50 -6.64 -0.42
N ALA A 59 -0.37 -6.66 0.57
CA ALA A 59 -1.69 -7.29 0.52
C ALA A 59 -2.76 -6.29 0.94
N ALA A 60 -4.02 -6.50 0.53
CA ALA A 60 -5.10 -5.59 0.87
C ALA A 60 -6.39 -6.32 1.24
N ALA A 61 -7.21 -5.66 2.04
CA ALA A 61 -8.52 -6.13 2.44
C ALA A 61 -9.52 -4.97 2.47
N LYS A 62 -10.79 -5.28 2.16
CA LYS A 62 -11.93 -4.39 2.39
C LYS A 62 -12.51 -4.70 3.77
N GLY A 63 -13.05 -3.69 4.43
CA GLY A 63 -13.72 -3.85 5.71
C GLY A 63 -14.60 -2.64 6.01
N TYR A 64 -14.89 -2.44 7.29
CA TYR A 64 -15.55 -1.24 7.78
C TYR A 64 -14.90 -0.75 9.09
N PHE A 65 -15.08 0.53 9.36
CA PHE A 65 -14.80 1.16 10.64
C PHE A 65 -16.12 1.66 11.24
N GLU A 66 -16.29 1.48 12.55
CA GLU A 66 -17.45 1.96 13.29
C GLU A 66 -16.94 2.66 14.55
N PRO A 67 -17.18 3.97 14.72
CA PRO A 67 -16.69 4.69 15.88
C PRO A 67 -17.54 4.39 17.11
N TYR A 68 -16.90 4.41 18.28
CA TYR A 68 -17.61 4.38 19.57
C TYR A 68 -18.28 5.71 19.93
N GLY A 69 -17.97 6.80 19.20
CA GLY A 69 -18.49 8.15 19.46
C GLY A 69 -17.78 8.89 20.59
N THR A 70 -16.82 8.24 21.26
CA THR A 70 -16.01 8.79 22.34
C THR A 70 -14.52 8.71 22.02
N ILE A 71 -13.74 9.60 22.64
CA ILE A 71 -12.29 9.52 22.73
C ILE A 71 -11.94 9.42 24.22
N GLY A 72 -11.54 8.23 24.66
CA GLY A 72 -11.51 7.91 26.09
C GLY A 72 -12.91 7.92 26.67
N GLU A 73 -13.11 8.69 27.74
CA GLU A 73 -14.39 8.82 28.44
C GLU A 73 -15.24 10.00 27.95
N GLU A 74 -14.71 10.83 27.05
CA GLU A 74 -15.36 12.06 26.61
C GLU A 74 -15.94 11.93 25.19
N PRO A 75 -17.03 12.66 24.86
CA PRO A 75 -17.57 12.69 23.50
C PRO A 75 -16.51 13.11 22.48
N ALA A 76 -16.39 12.37 21.38
CA ALA A 76 -15.41 12.67 20.33
C ALA A 76 -15.61 14.07 19.73
N THR A 77 -16.85 14.58 19.75
CA THR A 77 -17.23 15.94 19.31
C THR A 77 -16.53 17.06 20.07
N LYS A 78 -16.04 16.80 21.30
CA LYS A 78 -15.19 17.73 22.06
C LYS A 78 -13.89 18.04 21.31
N TYR A 79 -13.34 17.06 20.59
CA TYR A 79 -12.02 17.13 19.97
C TYR A 79 -12.07 17.28 18.44
N THR A 80 -13.08 16.72 17.79
CA THR A 80 -13.16 16.66 16.33
C THR A 80 -14.58 16.83 15.84
N ARG A 81 -14.74 17.49 14.69
CA ARG A 81 -16.00 17.49 13.92
C ARG A 81 -16.04 16.43 12.81
N ALA A 82 -15.06 15.54 12.75
CA ALA A 82 -15.01 14.49 11.74
C ALA A 82 -16.08 13.43 12.00
N LYS A 83 -17.13 13.39 11.15
CA LYS A 83 -18.28 12.50 11.31
C LYS A 83 -17.92 11.03 11.42
N VAL A 84 -16.88 10.60 10.70
CA VAL A 84 -16.31 9.25 10.77
C VAL A 84 -15.88 8.84 12.18
N LEU A 85 -15.55 9.80 13.06
CA LEU A 85 -15.17 9.55 14.46
C LEU A 85 -16.29 9.84 15.47
N THR A 86 -17.34 10.57 15.08
CA THR A 86 -18.37 11.07 16.01
C THR A 86 -19.73 10.38 15.85
N GLU A 87 -20.08 9.87 14.66
CA GLU A 87 -21.39 9.27 14.38
C GLU A 87 -21.41 7.76 14.69
N THR A 88 -21.97 7.36 15.83
CA THR A 88 -22.09 5.95 16.25
C THR A 88 -23.14 5.20 15.43
N GLY A 89 -23.01 3.86 15.38
CA GLY A 89 -23.91 2.99 14.62
C GLY A 89 -23.75 3.06 13.10
N LYS A 90 -22.86 3.93 12.61
CA LYS A 90 -22.55 4.09 11.19
C LYS A 90 -21.27 3.34 10.83
N LYS A 91 -21.40 2.37 9.92
CA LYS A 91 -20.26 1.65 9.35
C LYS A 91 -19.69 2.42 8.17
N THR A 92 -18.50 2.98 8.33
CA THR A 92 -17.75 3.61 7.26
C THR A 92 -16.97 2.54 6.50
N PRO A 93 -17.19 2.34 5.19
CA PRO A 93 -16.38 1.40 4.41
C PRO A 93 -14.91 1.78 4.45
N VAL A 94 -14.02 0.79 4.55
CA VAL A 94 -12.58 1.00 4.49
C VAL A 94 -11.89 0.05 3.51
N PHE A 95 -10.76 0.51 2.98
CA PHE A 95 -9.80 -0.32 2.27
C PHE A 95 -8.44 -0.19 2.96
N VAL A 96 -7.90 -1.32 3.39
CA VAL A 96 -6.60 -1.39 4.08
C VAL A 96 -5.59 -2.04 3.16
N ARG A 97 -4.39 -1.45 3.07
CA ARG A 97 -3.24 -2.06 2.40
C ARG A 97 -2.07 -2.20 3.36
N PHE A 98 -1.64 -3.44 3.55
CA PHE A 98 -0.42 -3.80 4.26
C PHE A 98 0.73 -4.00 3.28
N SER A 99 1.97 -3.82 3.73
CA SER A 99 3.14 -3.94 2.85
C SER A 99 4.45 -4.08 3.63
N THR A 100 5.50 -4.58 2.98
CA THR A 100 6.90 -4.29 3.36
C THR A 100 7.28 -2.89 2.81
N VAL A 101 8.55 -2.47 2.84
CA VAL A 101 8.97 -1.13 2.41
C VAL A 101 9.98 -1.19 1.26
N ILE A 102 11.08 -1.93 1.45
CA ILE A 102 12.33 -1.68 0.73
C ILE A 102 12.39 -2.41 -0.62
N HIS A 103 12.03 -3.68 -0.64
CA HIS A 103 12.20 -4.53 -1.82
C HIS A 103 11.00 -4.45 -2.78
N SER A 104 11.18 -4.99 -3.99
CA SER A 104 10.20 -4.94 -5.09
C SER A 104 8.94 -5.78 -4.81
N LYS A 105 7.95 -5.69 -5.70
CA LYS A 105 6.62 -6.33 -5.55
C LYS A 105 6.61 -7.84 -5.29
N ASP A 106 7.66 -8.56 -5.67
CA ASP A 106 7.76 -10.02 -5.55
C ASP A 106 8.72 -10.47 -4.43
N SER A 107 9.15 -9.54 -3.57
CA SER A 107 10.06 -9.83 -2.46
C SER A 107 9.42 -10.69 -1.37
N PRO A 108 10.21 -11.50 -0.63
CA PRO A 108 9.71 -12.25 0.52
C PRO A 108 9.15 -11.35 1.63
N GLU A 109 7.99 -11.71 2.18
CA GLU A 109 7.34 -10.96 3.28
C GLU A 109 7.92 -11.27 4.66
N THR A 110 8.88 -12.19 4.73
CA THR A 110 9.62 -12.58 5.95
C THR A 110 10.88 -11.75 6.20
N LEU A 111 11.20 -10.79 5.32
CA LEU A 111 12.35 -9.90 5.50
C LEU A 111 12.13 -8.91 6.66
N ARG A 112 13.22 -8.53 7.32
CA ARG A 112 13.21 -7.48 8.35
C ARG A 112 12.96 -6.12 7.72
N ASP A 113 11.85 -5.50 8.09
CA ASP A 113 11.41 -4.24 7.50
C ASP A 113 10.31 -3.63 8.39
N PRO A 114 10.08 -2.31 8.41
CA PRO A 114 8.78 -1.81 8.85
C PRO A 114 7.67 -2.42 7.98
N ARG A 115 6.44 -2.39 8.48
CA ARG A 115 5.27 -2.79 7.71
C ARG A 115 4.36 -1.59 7.52
N GLY A 116 3.99 -1.32 6.27
CA GLY A 116 2.97 -0.32 5.96
C GLY A 116 1.61 -0.77 6.47
N PHE A 117 0.85 0.18 7.02
CA PHE A 117 -0.52 0.00 7.49
C PHE A 117 -1.33 1.22 7.03
N ALA A 118 -1.70 1.23 5.75
CA ALA A 118 -2.45 2.32 5.14
C ALA A 118 -3.95 2.02 5.15
N VAL A 119 -4.74 2.90 5.77
CA VAL A 119 -6.21 2.79 5.84
C VAL A 119 -6.84 3.95 5.08
N LYS A 120 -7.66 3.63 4.10
CA LYS A 120 -8.54 4.58 3.39
C LYS A 120 -9.96 4.42 3.92
N PHE A 121 -10.53 5.49 4.44
CA PHE A 121 -11.92 5.60 4.86
C PHE A 121 -12.73 6.29 3.78
N TYR A 122 -13.82 5.66 3.34
CA TYR A 122 -14.76 6.26 2.39
C TYR A 122 -15.85 6.98 3.17
N THR A 123 -15.53 8.19 3.64
CA THR A 123 -16.44 9.00 4.47
C THR A 123 -17.40 9.82 3.61
N GLU A 124 -18.47 10.35 4.19
CA GLU A 124 -19.41 11.23 3.49
C GLU A 124 -18.81 12.59 3.11
N ASP A 125 -17.78 13.04 3.84
CA ASP A 125 -17.10 14.31 3.60
C ASP A 125 -15.85 14.12 2.72
N GLY A 126 -15.72 12.95 2.09
CA GLY A 126 -14.62 12.58 1.21
C GLY A 126 -13.75 11.44 1.73
N ASN A 127 -12.74 11.05 0.96
CA ASN A 127 -11.82 10.00 1.38
C ASN A 127 -10.83 10.54 2.41
N TRP A 128 -10.70 9.83 3.53
CA TRP A 128 -9.67 10.10 4.52
C TRP A 128 -8.63 8.99 4.50
N ASP A 129 -7.37 9.35 4.30
CA ASP A 129 -6.25 8.40 4.27
C ASP A 129 -5.38 8.57 5.50
N ILE A 130 -5.31 7.53 6.33
CA ILE A 130 -4.30 7.42 7.39
C ILE A 130 -3.21 6.47 6.86
N VAL A 131 -2.13 7.07 6.35
CA VAL A 131 -0.99 6.33 5.78
C VAL A 131 0.02 6.04 6.88
N GLY A 132 -0.24 4.96 7.61
CA GLY A 132 0.54 4.55 8.78
C GLY A 132 1.55 3.44 8.52
N ASN A 133 2.25 3.07 9.59
CA ASN A 133 3.11 1.89 9.70
C ASN A 133 2.77 1.10 10.96
N ASN A 134 3.33 -0.10 11.10
CA ASN A 134 3.23 -0.88 12.33
C ASN A 134 4.02 -0.25 13.50
N LEU A 135 5.20 0.33 13.21
CA LEU A 135 6.06 1.00 14.18
C LEU A 135 5.63 2.46 14.39
N LYS A 136 5.79 2.97 15.61
CA LYS A 136 5.24 4.27 16.05
C LYS A 136 6.10 5.49 15.68
N VAL A 137 7.33 5.25 15.26
CA VAL A 137 8.33 6.27 14.91
C VAL A 137 8.93 5.95 13.54
N PHE A 138 9.82 6.81 13.05
CA PHE A 138 10.48 6.64 11.77
C PHE A 138 11.98 6.92 11.87
N PHE A 139 12.74 6.56 10.84
CA PHE A 139 14.22 6.67 10.84
C PHE A 139 14.73 8.12 10.82
N ILE A 140 13.93 9.02 10.27
CA ILE A 140 14.30 10.41 10.00
C ILE A 140 13.17 11.33 10.47
N ARG A 141 13.54 12.58 10.78
CA ARG A 141 12.61 13.63 11.21
C ARG A 141 12.42 14.75 10.18
N ASP A 142 13.16 14.69 9.07
CA ASP A 142 13.04 15.63 7.95
C ASP A 142 12.85 14.85 6.64
N ALA A 143 11.85 15.25 5.85
CA ALA A 143 11.48 14.57 4.61
C ALA A 143 12.55 14.67 3.52
N ILE A 144 13.44 15.68 3.56
CA ILE A 144 14.52 15.81 2.57
C ILE A 144 15.47 14.60 2.60
N LYS A 145 15.59 13.93 3.76
CA LYS A 145 16.41 12.74 3.95
C LYS A 145 15.75 11.44 3.47
N PHE A 146 14.48 11.48 3.05
CA PHE A 146 13.74 10.28 2.68
C PHE A 146 14.36 9.53 1.50
N PRO A 147 14.77 10.17 0.38
CA PRO A 147 15.44 9.47 -0.71
C PRO A 147 16.77 8.86 -0.28
N ASP A 148 17.56 9.57 0.54
CA ASP A 148 18.85 9.08 1.04
C ASP A 148 18.67 7.81 1.89
N PHE A 149 17.74 7.85 2.84
CA PHE A 149 17.35 6.71 3.67
C PHE A 149 16.91 5.52 2.80
N ILE A 150 16.00 5.75 1.85
CA ILE A 150 15.49 4.69 0.98
C ILE A 150 16.60 4.10 0.11
N HIS A 151 17.49 4.92 -0.46
CA HIS A 151 18.62 4.45 -1.25
C HIS A 151 19.62 3.64 -0.42
N ALA A 152 19.89 4.05 0.83
CA ALA A 152 20.78 3.33 1.73
C ALA A 152 20.22 1.95 2.12
N PHE A 153 18.88 1.84 2.27
CA PHE A 153 18.23 0.60 2.66
C PHE A 153 17.90 -0.33 1.48
N LYS A 154 17.64 0.21 0.29
CA LYS A 154 17.40 -0.55 -0.94
C LYS A 154 18.63 -1.33 -1.40
N PRO A 155 18.43 -2.32 -2.29
CA PRO A 155 19.54 -3.03 -2.93
C PRO A 155 20.56 -2.07 -3.53
N ASP A 156 21.83 -2.43 -3.38
CA ASP A 156 22.97 -1.68 -3.90
C ASP A 156 22.91 -1.55 -5.43
N PRO A 157 23.15 -0.37 -6.01
CA PRO A 157 22.99 -0.14 -7.44
C PRO A 157 24.00 -0.89 -8.32
N VAL A 158 25.08 -1.44 -7.74
CA VAL A 158 26.10 -2.20 -8.49
C VAL A 158 25.78 -3.70 -8.47
N THR A 159 25.41 -4.22 -7.29
CA THR A 159 25.20 -5.65 -7.06
C THR A 159 23.74 -6.08 -7.10
N ASN A 160 22.81 -5.13 -7.03
CA ASN A 160 21.38 -5.34 -6.84
C ASN A 160 21.04 -6.21 -5.61
N GLN A 161 21.87 -6.12 -4.56
CA GLN A 161 21.70 -6.82 -3.28
C GLN A 161 21.66 -5.84 -2.12
N GLN A 162 20.79 -6.09 -1.13
CA GLN A 162 20.79 -5.30 0.09
C GLN A 162 22.03 -5.64 0.92
N THR A 163 22.77 -4.61 1.36
CA THR A 163 23.99 -4.80 2.17
C THR A 163 23.88 -4.05 3.50
N PRO A 164 24.23 -4.68 4.64
CA PRO A 164 24.21 -4.00 5.94
C PRO A 164 25.11 -2.77 5.99
N ASN A 165 26.26 -2.79 5.31
CA ASN A 165 27.21 -1.67 5.33
C ASN A 165 26.55 -0.35 4.87
N ARG A 166 25.74 -0.37 3.81
CA ARG A 166 25.06 0.85 3.31
C ARG A 166 23.99 1.36 4.28
N GLN A 167 23.26 0.44 4.92
CA GLN A 167 22.29 0.79 5.95
C GLN A 167 22.97 1.44 7.15
N PHE A 168 24.02 0.80 7.68
CA PHE A 168 24.69 1.24 8.89
C PHE A 168 25.60 2.45 8.67
N ASP A 169 26.11 2.68 7.46
CA ASP A 169 26.74 3.94 7.08
C ASP A 169 25.76 5.11 7.27
N PHE A 170 24.57 5.01 6.67
CA PHE A 170 23.52 6.02 6.87
C PHE A 170 23.14 6.17 8.35
N ILE A 171 22.86 5.06 9.06
CA ILE A 171 22.46 5.11 10.47
C ILE A 171 23.53 5.76 11.35
N SER A 172 24.81 5.49 11.10
CA SER A 172 25.93 6.02 11.89
C SER A 172 26.04 7.54 11.84
N LEU A 173 25.56 8.15 10.75
CA LEU A 173 25.56 9.60 10.52
C LEU A 173 24.23 10.27 10.89
N HIS A 174 23.20 9.49 11.25
CA HIS A 174 21.85 9.97 11.56
C HIS A 174 21.38 9.39 12.90
N PRO A 175 21.90 9.90 14.04
CA PRO A 175 21.62 9.34 15.36
C PRO A 175 20.13 9.44 15.76
N GLU A 176 19.32 10.30 15.13
CA GLU A 176 17.87 10.33 15.32
C GLU A 176 17.18 9.01 14.93
N SER A 177 17.83 8.18 14.10
CA SER A 177 17.32 6.88 13.66
C SER A 177 17.39 5.80 14.74
N ILE A 178 18.17 6.00 15.81
CA ILE A 178 18.46 4.97 16.82
C ILE A 178 17.17 4.38 17.42
N HIS A 179 16.19 5.22 17.74
CA HIS A 179 14.91 4.77 18.31
C HIS A 179 14.17 3.81 17.35
N MET A 180 14.16 4.13 16.06
CA MET A 180 13.56 3.28 15.04
C MET A 180 14.34 1.97 14.85
N ILE A 181 15.67 2.05 14.86
CA ILE A 181 16.55 0.88 14.71
C ILE A 181 16.40 -0.10 15.87
N THR A 182 16.21 0.38 17.10
CA THR A 182 15.90 -0.46 18.26
C THR A 182 14.63 -1.29 18.03
N PHE A 183 13.57 -0.70 17.46
CA PHE A 183 12.36 -1.45 17.12
C PHE A 183 12.57 -2.41 15.94
N LEU A 184 13.23 -1.93 14.88
CA LEU A 184 13.42 -2.70 13.64
C LEU A 184 14.25 -3.95 13.87
N PHE A 185 15.32 -3.88 14.65
CA PHE A 185 16.16 -5.05 14.95
C PHE A 185 15.63 -5.90 16.10
N GLY A 186 14.60 -5.44 16.81
CA GLY A 186 13.80 -6.26 17.71
C GLY A 186 12.81 -7.20 16.99
N PRO A 187 11.98 -7.95 17.74
CA PRO A 187 10.99 -8.87 17.15
C PRO A 187 9.95 -8.17 16.27
N ARG A 188 9.63 -6.89 16.55
CA ARG A 188 8.65 -6.11 15.78
C ARG A 188 9.05 -5.82 14.33
N GLY A 189 10.33 -5.98 13.97
CA GLY A 189 10.80 -5.81 12.60
C GLY A 189 10.48 -6.97 11.66
N ILE A 190 9.99 -8.10 12.19
CA ILE A 190 9.46 -9.22 11.42
C ILE A 190 8.16 -9.70 12.09
N PRO A 191 7.04 -9.00 11.89
CA PRO A 191 5.76 -9.49 12.38
C PRO A 191 5.43 -10.86 11.79
N ALA A 192 4.81 -11.74 12.60
CA ALA A 192 4.46 -13.09 12.15
C ALA A 192 3.52 -13.10 10.95
N ASN A 193 2.53 -12.18 10.95
CA ASN A 193 1.66 -11.89 9.82
C ASN A 193 1.01 -10.50 10.00
N TYR A 194 0.30 -10.01 8.97
CA TYR A 194 -0.33 -8.68 9.00
C TYR A 194 -1.46 -8.51 10.02
N ARG A 195 -2.00 -9.61 10.59
CA ARG A 195 -3.08 -9.56 11.60
C ARG A 195 -2.54 -9.43 13.02
N GLU A 196 -1.28 -9.81 13.24
CA GLU A 196 -0.60 -9.84 14.55
C GLU A 196 0.40 -8.68 14.72
N GLN A 197 0.26 -7.64 13.90
CA GLN A 197 1.00 -6.39 14.04
C GLN A 197 0.08 -5.29 14.55
N GLU A 198 0.66 -4.35 15.27
CA GLU A 198 0.00 -3.08 15.58
C GLU A 198 -0.04 -2.16 14.34
N GLY A 199 -0.75 -1.04 14.44
CA GLY A 199 -0.68 0.06 13.49
C GLY A 199 -0.55 1.42 14.16
N ALA A 200 -0.03 2.40 13.44
CA ALA A 200 0.05 3.78 13.91
C ALA A 200 0.16 4.78 12.77
N GLY A 201 -0.38 5.97 12.99
CA GLY A 201 -0.28 7.09 12.06
C GLY A 201 1.13 7.69 11.96
N VAL A 202 2.08 7.27 12.83
CA VAL A 202 3.47 7.73 12.98
C VAL A 202 3.59 9.23 13.30
N ASN A 203 3.16 10.09 12.39
CA ASN A 203 3.18 11.53 12.53
C ASN A 203 2.16 12.03 13.57
N THR A 204 2.35 13.29 13.98
CA THR A 204 1.37 14.01 14.80
C THR A 204 0.41 14.73 13.86
N TYR A 205 -0.88 14.59 14.13
CA TYR A 205 -1.95 15.25 13.36
C TYR A 205 -2.67 16.27 14.25
N LYS A 206 -3.66 16.96 13.67
CA LYS A 206 -4.58 17.81 14.41
C LYS A 206 -5.99 17.27 14.29
N LEU A 207 -6.71 17.24 15.41
CA LEU A 207 -8.17 17.16 15.43
C LEU A 207 -8.71 18.57 15.67
N VAL A 208 -9.80 18.92 14.98
CA VAL A 208 -10.42 20.24 15.10
C VAL A 208 -11.90 20.08 15.35
N ASN A 209 -12.42 20.65 16.43
CA ASN A 209 -13.83 20.55 16.81
C ASN A 209 -14.71 21.57 16.06
N TYR A 210 -16.00 21.66 16.43
CA TYR A 210 -16.96 22.60 15.83
C TYR A 210 -16.69 24.07 16.18
N ALA A 211 -16.02 24.35 17.30
CA ALA A 211 -15.61 25.69 17.70
C ALA A 211 -14.32 26.15 16.99
N GLY A 212 -13.69 25.29 16.19
CA GLY A 212 -12.43 25.57 15.51
C GLY A 212 -11.19 25.37 16.39
N GLU A 213 -11.36 24.84 17.60
CA GLU A 213 -10.26 24.55 18.52
C GLU A 213 -9.51 23.30 18.05
N ALA A 214 -8.18 23.34 18.12
CA ALA A 214 -7.34 22.27 17.61
C ALA A 214 -6.51 21.61 18.73
N VAL A 215 -6.47 20.29 18.72
CA VAL A 215 -5.59 19.49 19.58
C VAL A 215 -4.67 18.62 18.74
N LEU A 216 -3.45 18.37 19.23
CA LEU A 216 -2.54 17.41 18.61
C LEU A 216 -2.99 15.99 18.93
N CYS A 217 -2.86 15.07 17.97
CA CYS A 217 -3.21 13.67 18.18
C CYS A 217 -2.22 12.69 17.53
N LYS A 218 -2.28 11.43 17.99
CA LYS A 218 -1.64 10.25 17.41
C LYS A 218 -2.70 9.17 17.20
N PHE A 219 -2.65 8.51 16.05
CA PHE A 219 -3.52 7.37 15.76
C PHE A 219 -2.81 6.06 16.06
N HIS A 220 -3.50 5.15 16.74
CA HIS A 220 -3.03 3.82 17.10
C HIS A 220 -4.09 2.78 16.69
N TRP A 221 -3.62 1.66 16.14
CA TRP A 221 -4.38 0.46 15.84
C TRP A 221 -3.79 -0.70 16.62
#